data_AF-A0A4D4LJS8-F1
#
_entry.id   AF-A0A4D4LJS8-F1
#
_cell.length_a   1.000
_cell.length_b   1.000
_cell.length_c   1.000
_cell.angle_alpha   90.00
_cell.angle_beta   90.00
_cell.angle_gamma   90.00
#
_symmetry.space_group_name_H-M   'P 1'
#
loop_
_entity.id
_entity.type
_entity.pdbx_description
1 polymer ?
#
loop_
_entity_poly.entity_id
_entity_poly.type
_entity_poly.pdbx_seq_one_letter_code
_entity_poly.pdbx_strand_id
1 'polypeptide(L)'
;MATDPVSVRVETDLMIGGMTCAACVKRVERKLSRLEGVTATVNLVSGRARVHHPRETGVEQLVEAVRSAGYTAARPEPPCREERWEAGGDSVEADRRERDRLLVTALLALPVLVLSMVPGWQFRNWQWLCFVLAAPVAVWGAWPFHRRAVSGLRHSAATMDTLVSLGVAASFSWSSYALFLGGAGDPGMRMSFGLMPMASDGVAHIYLEAAVGVPLFVLAGRYLEARARRGTGAALRSLARLAAKEVAVRDAAGERLVPIEELRVGQIFVVRPGERVATDGVVTGAVRRWISRWSPERASPSRSDRANPSSAVPSMWVACCWSGPPPSARTPNWPVSPGW
;
A
#
# COMPACT_ATOMS: atom_id res chain seq x y z
N MET A 1 43.33 -6.54 23.04
CA MET A 1 41.94 -6.94 22.72
C MET A 1 41.01 -5.97 23.41
N ALA A 2 40.64 -4.88 22.73
CA ALA A 2 39.64 -3.94 23.24
C ALA A 2 38.26 -4.51 22.89
N THR A 3 37.48 -4.82 23.92
CA THR A 3 36.09 -5.26 23.80
C THR A 3 35.27 -4.09 23.27
N ASP A 4 34.76 -4.19 22.05
CA ASP A 4 33.78 -3.25 21.50
C ASP A 4 32.58 -3.16 22.46
N PRO A 5 32.11 -1.96 22.87
CA PRO A 5 30.90 -1.86 23.64
C PRO A 5 29.74 -2.34 22.77
N VAL A 6 29.03 -3.38 23.23
CA VAL A 6 27.78 -3.85 22.61
C VAL A 6 26.77 -2.71 22.72
N SER A 7 26.70 -1.87 21.67
CA SER A 7 25.74 -0.79 21.58
C SER A 7 24.33 -1.40 21.57
N VAL A 8 23.58 -1.12 22.63
CA VAL A 8 22.19 -1.59 22.75
C VAL A 8 21.38 -0.95 21.63
N ARG A 9 21.04 -1.74 20.62
CA ARG A 9 20.20 -1.31 19.50
C ARG A 9 18.74 -1.25 19.95
N VAL A 10 18.09 -0.14 19.64
CA VAL A 10 16.67 0.08 19.89
C VAL A 10 15.95 0.07 18.56
N GLU A 11 14.77 -0.55 18.56
CA GLU A 11 13.87 -0.53 17.43
C GLU A 11 12.79 0.53 17.65
N THR A 12 12.66 1.43 16.68
CA THR A 12 11.63 2.47 16.66
C THR A 12 10.88 2.37 15.35
N ASP A 13 9.57 2.21 15.42
CA ASP A 13 8.70 2.38 14.25
C ASP A 13 8.41 3.88 14.04
N LEU A 14 8.34 4.31 12.77
CA LEU A 14 7.97 5.66 12.35
C LEU A 14 6.86 5.59 11.30
N MET A 15 5.87 6.48 11.40
CA MET A 15 4.86 6.70 10.36
C MET A 15 5.36 7.75 9.38
N ILE A 16 5.46 7.39 8.10
CA ILE A 16 5.95 8.28 7.04
C ILE A 16 4.82 8.64 6.08
N GLY A 17 4.53 9.94 5.97
CA GLY A 17 3.58 10.51 5.04
C GLY A 17 4.20 10.97 3.73
N GLY A 18 3.42 10.89 2.65
CA GLY A 18 3.76 11.48 1.36
C GLY A 18 4.55 10.60 0.38
N MET A 19 4.88 9.36 0.74
CA MET A 19 5.49 8.39 -0.18
C MET A 19 4.46 7.84 -1.15
N THR A 20 4.79 7.84 -2.45
CA THR A 20 3.86 7.38 -3.52
C THR A 20 4.46 6.32 -4.44
N CYS A 21 5.74 5.99 -4.33
CA CYS A 21 6.37 4.98 -5.18
C CYS A 21 7.56 4.31 -4.50
N ALA A 22 8.03 3.20 -5.08
CA ALA A 22 9.21 2.47 -4.59
C ALA A 22 10.50 3.31 -4.59
N ALA A 23 10.60 4.32 -5.45
CA ALA A 23 11.74 5.24 -5.44
C ALA A 23 11.72 6.16 -4.19
N CYS A 24 10.54 6.52 -3.68
CA CYS A 24 10.41 7.26 -2.42
C CYS A 24 10.92 6.43 -1.24
N VAL A 25 10.57 5.13 -1.21
CA VAL A 25 11.01 4.17 -0.18
C VAL A 25 12.54 4.11 -0.11
N LYS A 26 13.19 3.80 -1.24
CA LYS A 26 14.65 3.71 -1.32
C LYS A 26 15.35 5.00 -0.90
N ARG A 27 14.74 6.15 -1.15
CA ARG A 27 15.28 7.45 -0.72
C ARG A 27 15.25 7.59 0.78
N VAL A 28 14.13 7.26 1.42
CA VAL A 28 14.00 7.36 2.88
C VAL A 28 14.94 6.38 3.56
N GLU A 29 15.00 5.13 3.09
CA GLU A 29 15.95 4.13 3.59
C GLU A 29 17.40 4.62 3.50
N ARG A 30 17.80 5.14 2.33
CA ARG A 30 19.16 5.66 2.12
C ARG A 30 19.48 6.89 2.95
N LYS A 31 18.48 7.72 3.29
CA LYS A 31 18.70 8.90 4.13
C LYS A 31 18.83 8.50 5.60
N LEU A 32 18.01 7.57 6.08
CA LEU A 32 18.09 7.01 7.42
C LEU A 32 19.38 6.22 7.64
N SER A 33 19.84 5.46 6.63
CA SER A 33 21.08 4.67 6.72
C SER A 33 22.37 5.51 6.69
N ARG A 34 22.28 6.84 6.49
CA ARG A 34 23.44 7.74 6.61
C ARG A 34 23.75 8.10 8.06
N LEU A 35 22.82 7.87 8.97
CA LEU A 35 23.05 8.03 10.40
C LEU A 35 23.84 6.82 10.90
N GLU A 36 24.84 7.06 11.73
CA GLU A 36 25.75 6.02 12.20
C GLU A 36 25.00 4.93 12.99
N GLY A 37 25.23 3.66 12.61
CA GLY A 37 24.59 2.51 13.25
C GLY A 37 23.09 2.34 12.95
N VAL A 38 22.50 3.14 12.05
CA VAL A 38 21.07 3.09 11.74
C VAL A 38 20.78 2.17 10.56
N THR A 39 19.90 1.19 10.77
CA THR A 39 19.35 0.34 9.71
C THR A 39 17.84 0.54 9.65
N ALA A 40 17.32 0.89 8.47
CA ALA A 40 15.89 1.16 8.28
C ALA A 40 15.29 0.29 7.18
N THR A 41 14.10 -0.25 7.43
CA THR A 41 13.29 -0.94 6.42
C THR A 41 11.95 -0.23 6.30
N VAL A 42 11.60 0.18 5.09
CA VAL A 42 10.42 1.02 4.86
C VAL A 42 9.38 0.25 4.05
N ASN A 43 8.16 0.17 4.58
CA ASN A 43 7.03 -0.44 3.91
C ASN A 43 6.09 0.64 3.35
N LEU A 44 6.06 0.74 2.02
CA LEU A 44 5.21 1.69 1.30
C LEU A 44 3.71 1.50 1.58
N VAL A 45 3.25 0.25 1.72
CA VAL A 45 1.83 -0.07 1.84
C VAL A 45 1.28 0.36 3.18
N SER A 46 2.06 0.20 4.25
CA SER A 46 1.66 0.60 5.61
C SER A 46 2.10 2.02 5.96
N GLY A 47 2.89 2.69 5.10
CA GLY A 47 3.51 3.97 5.42
C GLY A 47 4.39 3.90 6.68
N ARG A 48 4.95 2.72 7.00
CA ARG A 48 5.73 2.49 8.23
C ARG A 48 7.19 2.24 7.90
N ALA A 49 8.09 2.88 8.65
CA ALA A 49 9.51 2.56 8.68
C ALA A 49 9.86 1.92 10.01
N ARG A 50 10.47 0.74 9.95
CA ARG A 50 11.09 0.09 11.09
C ARG A 50 12.56 0.47 11.10
N VAL A 51 13.00 1.13 12.17
CA VAL A 51 14.36 1.67 12.28
C VAL A 51 15.05 1.06 13.49
N HIS A 52 16.17 0.38 13.26
CA HIS A 52 17.09 -0.06 14.29
C HIS A 52 18.20 0.97 14.41
N HIS A 53 18.41 1.52 15.60
CA HIS A 53 19.41 2.57 15.85
C HIS A 53 20.04 2.42 17.24
N PRO A 54 21.25 2.97 17.46
CA PRO A 54 21.82 3.10 18.80
C PRO A 54 20.94 3.96 19.70
N ARG A 55 20.96 3.72 21.03
CA ARG A 55 20.23 4.55 22.02
C ARG A 55 20.56 6.04 21.96
N GLU A 56 21.77 6.37 21.52
CA GLU A 56 22.29 7.73 21.38
C GLU A 56 21.59 8.49 20.26
N THR A 57 21.09 7.79 19.23
CA THR A 57 20.32 8.40 18.16
C THR A 57 18.89 8.63 18.63
N GLY A 58 18.56 9.90 18.92
CA GLY A 58 17.22 10.28 19.35
C GLY A 58 16.17 10.12 18.23
N VAL A 59 14.92 9.82 18.59
CA VAL A 59 13.80 9.70 17.64
C VAL A 59 13.61 10.95 16.81
N GLU A 60 13.83 12.14 17.39
CA GLU A 60 13.78 13.42 16.67
C GLU A 60 14.81 13.53 15.55
N GLN A 61 16.01 12.97 15.71
CA GLN A 61 17.01 12.94 14.64
C GLN A 61 16.56 12.05 13.47
N LEU A 62 15.87 10.94 13.75
CA LEU A 62 15.30 10.08 12.72
C LEU A 62 14.15 10.79 11.98
N VAL A 63 13.27 11.48 12.71
CA VAL A 63 12.19 12.29 12.13
C VAL A 63 12.76 13.39 11.25
N GLU A 64 13.78 14.09 11.70
CA GLU A 64 14.43 15.16 10.94
C GLU A 64 15.19 14.62 9.72
N ALA A 65 15.80 13.45 9.82
CA ALA A 65 16.39 12.76 8.67
C ALA A 65 15.33 12.46 7.59
N VAL A 66 14.12 12.06 7.98
CA VAL A 66 13.02 11.83 7.02
C VAL A 66 12.47 13.16 6.47
N ARG A 67 12.34 14.21 7.30
CA ARG A 67 11.93 15.55 6.85
C ARG A 67 12.91 16.15 5.86
N SER A 68 14.20 16.03 6.11
CA SER A 68 15.25 16.46 5.18
C SER A 68 15.31 15.64 3.88
N ALA A 69 14.64 14.48 3.81
CA ALA A 69 14.38 13.76 2.56
C ALA A 69 13.14 14.26 1.80
N GLY A 70 12.38 15.20 2.38
CA GLY A 70 11.18 15.80 1.82
C GLY A 70 9.87 15.09 2.19
N TYR A 71 9.85 14.27 3.25
CA TYR A 71 8.68 13.51 3.69
C TYR A 71 8.28 13.85 5.14
N THR A 72 7.02 13.60 5.50
CA THR A 72 6.57 13.79 6.88
C THR A 72 6.87 12.53 7.68
N ALA A 73 7.39 12.65 8.90
CA ALA A 73 7.56 11.53 9.83
C ALA A 73 6.95 11.88 11.19
N ALA A 74 6.28 10.90 11.80
CA ALA A 74 5.71 10.99 13.14
C ALA A 74 5.91 9.67 13.90
N ARG A 75 5.97 9.73 15.23
CA ARG A 75 6.01 8.54 16.07
C ARG A 75 4.64 7.83 16.02
N PRO A 76 4.59 6.49 15.87
CA PRO A 76 3.38 5.75 16.08
C PRO A 76 3.01 5.89 17.55
N GLU A 77 1.86 6.49 17.81
CA GLU A 77 1.25 6.50 19.12
C GLU A 77 1.01 5.04 19.56
N PRO A 78 1.43 4.62 20.76
CA PRO A 78 1.21 3.26 21.22
C PRO A 78 -0.30 3.00 21.21
N PRO A 79 -0.76 1.83 20.73
CA PRO A 79 -2.18 1.57 20.58
C PRO A 79 -2.82 1.46 21.97
N CYS A 80 -3.44 2.55 22.44
CA CYS A 80 -4.49 2.46 23.44
C CYS A 80 -5.63 1.63 22.84
N ARG A 81 -6.04 0.62 23.61
CA ARG A 81 -6.79 -0.57 23.17
C ARG A 81 -8.26 -0.30 22.78
N GLU A 82 -8.73 0.94 22.61
CA GLU A 82 -10.16 1.23 22.44
C GLU A 82 -10.61 1.81 21.08
N GLU A 83 -9.72 2.24 20.19
CA GLU A 83 -10.14 2.90 18.92
C GLU A 83 -10.21 1.99 17.68
N ARG A 84 -10.43 0.67 17.87
CA ARG A 84 -10.50 -0.28 16.74
C ARG A 84 -11.82 -0.25 15.94
N TRP A 85 -12.69 0.74 16.15
CA TRP A 85 -13.92 0.89 15.37
C TRP A 85 -14.06 2.17 14.52
N GLU A 86 -13.11 3.11 14.53
CA GLU A 86 -13.24 4.35 13.73
C GLU A 86 -12.18 4.53 12.61
N ALA A 87 -11.02 3.87 12.68
CA ALA A 87 -9.95 3.97 11.66
C ALA A 87 -10.24 3.28 10.30
N GLY A 88 -11.47 2.78 10.09
CA GLY A 88 -11.94 2.27 8.81
C GLY A 88 -12.38 3.36 7.83
N GLY A 89 -12.75 4.55 8.32
CA GLY A 89 -13.26 5.67 7.52
C GLY A 89 -12.18 6.39 6.73
N ASP A 90 -11.10 6.82 7.39
CA ASP A 90 -10.06 7.68 6.81
C ASP A 90 -9.35 7.08 5.59
N SER A 91 -9.10 5.76 5.62
CA SER A 91 -8.44 5.07 4.49
C SER A 91 -9.35 4.91 3.27
N VAL A 92 -10.66 4.77 3.49
CA VAL A 92 -11.67 4.66 2.41
C VAL A 92 -11.96 6.04 1.81
N GLU A 93 -11.97 7.08 2.64
CA GLU A 93 -12.18 8.46 2.21
C GLU A 93 -11.00 9.02 1.43
N ALA A 94 -9.76 8.72 1.85
CA ALA A 94 -8.56 9.08 1.08
C ALA A 94 -8.57 8.43 -0.32
N ASP A 95 -8.96 7.15 -0.39
CA ASP A 95 -9.09 6.41 -1.65
C ASP A 95 -10.18 7.00 -2.56
N ARG A 96 -11.32 7.44 -1.99
CA ARG A 96 -12.38 8.13 -2.74
C ARG A 96 -11.88 9.46 -3.28
N ARG A 97 -11.23 10.29 -2.47
CA ARG A 97 -10.69 11.60 -2.90
C ARG A 97 -9.69 11.47 -4.05
N GLU A 98 -8.86 10.42 -4.05
CA GLU A 98 -7.90 10.18 -5.14
C GLU A 98 -8.59 9.71 -6.43
N ARG A 99 -9.63 8.87 -6.32
CA ARG A 99 -10.49 8.49 -7.46
C ARG A 99 -11.25 9.68 -8.02
N ASP A 100 -11.87 10.48 -7.17
CA ASP A 100 -12.65 11.64 -7.58
C ASP A 100 -11.76 12.67 -8.28
N ARG A 101 -10.54 12.89 -7.76
CA ARG A 101 -9.55 13.72 -8.45
C ARG A 101 -9.17 13.17 -9.82
N LEU A 102 -8.94 11.87 -9.96
CA LEU A 102 -8.66 11.24 -11.25
C LEU A 102 -9.84 11.42 -12.21
N LEU A 103 -11.07 11.19 -11.75
CA LEU A 103 -12.29 11.31 -12.56
C LEU A 103 -12.52 12.75 -13.02
N VAL A 104 -12.40 13.73 -12.12
CA VAL A 104 -12.53 15.15 -12.46
C VAL A 104 -11.42 15.57 -13.44
N THR A 105 -10.19 15.14 -13.20
CA THR A 105 -9.06 15.43 -14.11
C THR A 105 -9.29 14.81 -15.49
N ALA A 106 -9.76 13.56 -15.55
CA ALA A 106 -10.10 12.89 -16.80
C ALA A 106 -11.24 13.59 -17.53
N LEU A 107 -12.31 13.96 -16.82
CA LEU A 107 -13.47 14.64 -17.39
C LEU A 107 -13.08 15.98 -18.06
N LEU A 108 -12.14 16.71 -17.46
CA LEU A 108 -11.65 17.99 -17.99
C LEU A 108 -10.59 17.82 -19.09
N ALA A 109 -9.69 16.83 -18.94
CA ALA A 109 -8.59 16.62 -19.87
C ALA A 109 -9.01 15.93 -21.17
N LEU A 110 -10.00 15.04 -21.13
CA LEU A 110 -10.39 14.24 -22.30
C LEU A 110 -10.98 15.10 -23.43
N PRO A 111 -11.88 16.07 -23.18
CA PRO A 111 -12.33 16.99 -24.22
C PRO A 111 -11.18 17.80 -24.83
N VAL A 112 -10.24 18.27 -24.03
CA VAL A 112 -9.06 19.01 -24.50
C VAL A 112 -8.22 18.14 -25.45
N LEU A 113 -7.91 16.89 -25.06
CA LEU A 113 -7.17 15.96 -25.91
C LEU A 113 -7.88 15.70 -27.24
N VAL A 114 -9.19 15.48 -27.20
CA VAL A 114 -9.97 15.14 -28.39
C VAL A 114 -10.06 16.35 -29.34
N LEU A 115 -10.31 17.55 -28.82
CA LEU A 115 -10.33 18.78 -29.63
C LEU A 115 -8.96 19.09 -30.24
N SER A 116 -7.86 18.81 -29.52
CA SER A 116 -6.51 18.97 -30.05
C SER A 116 -6.14 17.93 -31.11
N MET A 117 -6.67 16.70 -31.03
CA MET A 117 -6.38 15.61 -31.98
C MET A 117 -7.27 15.60 -33.22
N VAL A 118 -8.48 16.18 -33.16
CA VAL A 118 -9.46 16.15 -34.25
C VAL A 118 -9.68 17.56 -34.81
N PRO A 119 -8.94 17.97 -35.87
CA PRO A 119 -9.07 19.30 -36.46
C PRO A 119 -10.48 19.63 -36.95
N GLY A 120 -11.25 18.62 -37.36
CA GLY A 120 -12.64 18.79 -37.80
C GLY A 120 -13.60 19.25 -36.70
N TRP A 121 -13.23 19.12 -35.43
CA TRP A 121 -14.05 19.54 -34.28
C TRP A 121 -13.64 20.91 -33.72
N GLN A 122 -12.64 21.55 -34.32
CA GLN A 122 -12.16 22.88 -33.94
C GLN A 122 -13.11 23.97 -34.47
N PHE A 123 -14.04 24.37 -33.63
CA PHE A 123 -14.91 25.52 -33.85
C PHE A 123 -14.19 26.84 -33.53
N ARG A 124 -14.77 27.98 -33.88
CA ARG A 124 -14.09 29.30 -33.93
C ARG A 124 -13.27 29.71 -32.69
N ASN A 125 -13.69 29.32 -31.48
CA ASN A 125 -13.05 29.69 -30.21
C ASN A 125 -12.64 28.44 -29.39
N TRP A 126 -12.37 27.32 -30.04
CA TRP A 126 -12.02 26.06 -29.38
C TRP A 126 -10.81 26.18 -28.44
N GLN A 127 -9.84 27.03 -28.81
CA GLN A 127 -8.62 27.27 -28.06
C GLN A 127 -8.89 27.87 -26.66
N TRP A 128 -9.88 28.75 -26.56
CA TRP A 128 -10.29 29.36 -25.30
C TRP A 128 -11.04 28.36 -24.41
N LEU A 129 -11.87 27.50 -25.00
CA LEU A 129 -12.48 26.39 -24.26
C LEU A 129 -11.41 25.44 -23.72
N CYS A 130 -10.44 25.05 -24.55
CA CYS A 130 -9.34 24.19 -24.13
C CYS A 130 -8.52 24.83 -23.00
N PHE A 131 -8.24 26.13 -23.06
CA PHE A 131 -7.53 26.84 -22.02
C PHE A 131 -8.29 26.84 -20.69
N VAL A 132 -9.59 27.13 -20.72
CA VAL A 132 -10.46 27.14 -19.53
C VAL A 132 -10.56 25.74 -18.90
N LEU A 133 -10.62 24.68 -19.70
CA LEU A 133 -10.64 23.30 -19.19
C LEU A 133 -9.27 22.83 -18.69
N ALA A 134 -8.19 23.29 -19.33
CA ALA A 134 -6.82 22.93 -18.97
C ALA A 134 -6.34 23.62 -17.69
N ALA A 135 -6.77 24.85 -17.41
CA ALA A 135 -6.32 25.60 -16.24
C ALA A 135 -6.61 24.89 -14.90
N PRO A 136 -7.83 24.37 -14.63
CA PRO A 136 -8.10 23.57 -13.43
C PRO A 136 -7.27 22.28 -13.37
N VAL A 137 -7.01 21.63 -14.52
CA VAL A 137 -6.18 20.42 -14.56
C VAL A 137 -4.73 20.74 -14.21
N ALA A 138 -4.17 21.81 -14.80
CA ALA A 138 -2.80 22.24 -14.55
C ALA A 138 -2.60 22.74 -13.12
N VAL A 139 -3.57 23.46 -12.54
CA VAL A 139 -3.42 24.04 -11.20
C VAL A 139 -3.86 23.05 -10.11
N TRP A 140 -5.08 22.52 -10.19
CA TRP A 140 -5.68 21.66 -9.15
C TRP A 140 -5.38 20.18 -9.35
N GLY A 141 -5.49 19.68 -10.59
CA GLY A 141 -5.21 18.29 -10.93
C GLY A 141 -3.75 17.92 -10.66
N ALA A 142 -2.83 18.78 -11.12
CA ALA A 142 -1.39 18.60 -10.94
C ALA A 142 -0.82 19.16 -9.62
N TRP A 143 -1.65 19.79 -8.77
CA TRP A 143 -1.24 20.33 -7.47
C TRP A 143 -0.37 19.38 -6.62
N PRO A 144 -0.71 18.08 -6.49
CA PRO A 144 0.09 17.15 -5.70
C PRO A 144 1.49 16.94 -6.26
N PHE A 145 1.70 17.09 -7.58
CA PHE A 145 3.02 16.99 -8.21
C PHE A 145 3.81 18.26 -7.98
N HIS A 146 3.19 19.44 -8.16
CA HIS A 146 3.84 20.73 -7.88
C HIS A 146 4.33 20.83 -6.44
N ARG A 147 3.48 20.45 -5.47
CA ARG A 147 3.85 20.48 -4.06
C ARG A 147 5.04 19.56 -3.75
N ARG A 148 5.04 18.34 -4.31
CA ARG A 148 6.15 17.37 -4.15
C ARG A 148 7.41 17.82 -4.87
N ALA A 149 7.28 18.41 -6.06
CA ALA A 149 8.39 18.96 -6.83
C ALA A 149 9.07 20.10 -6.08
N VAL A 150 8.31 21.06 -5.54
CA VAL A 150 8.83 22.19 -4.76
C VAL A 150 9.49 21.68 -3.47
N SER A 151 8.87 20.75 -2.76
CA SER A 151 9.46 20.14 -1.56
C SER A 151 10.77 19.41 -1.90
N GLY A 152 10.81 18.64 -2.98
CA GLY A 152 12.01 17.95 -3.44
C GLY A 152 13.12 18.91 -3.85
N LEU A 153 12.78 19.98 -4.58
CA LEU A 153 13.73 20.99 -5.03
C LEU A 153 14.39 21.73 -3.86
N ARG A 154 13.61 22.07 -2.82
CA ARG A 154 14.12 22.67 -1.57
C ARG A 154 15.16 21.81 -0.85
N HIS A 155 15.12 20.50 -1.07
CA HIS A 155 16.06 19.54 -0.48
C HIS A 155 17.04 18.97 -1.53
N SER A 156 17.24 19.69 -2.64
CA SER A 156 18.15 19.33 -3.73
C SER A 156 17.92 17.93 -4.30
N ALA A 157 16.65 17.52 -4.41
CA ALA A 157 16.26 16.20 -4.87
C ALA A 157 15.27 16.26 -6.05
N ALA A 158 15.70 15.77 -7.21
CA ALA A 158 14.82 15.57 -8.37
C ALA A 158 14.04 14.26 -8.27
N THR A 159 12.77 14.28 -8.66
CA THR A 159 11.88 13.11 -8.72
C THR A 159 11.06 13.10 -10.00
N MET A 160 10.35 12.00 -10.27
CA MET A 160 9.34 11.92 -11.35
C MET A 160 8.34 13.08 -11.26
N ASP A 161 7.95 13.48 -10.05
CA ASP A 161 7.01 14.58 -9.82
C ASP A 161 7.61 15.93 -10.23
N THR A 162 8.93 16.09 -10.16
CA THR A 162 9.65 17.30 -10.61
C THR A 162 9.56 17.45 -12.12
N LEU A 163 9.79 16.36 -12.87
CA LEU A 163 9.71 16.38 -14.34
C LEU A 163 8.28 16.64 -14.82
N VAL A 164 7.30 15.99 -14.19
CA VAL A 164 5.87 16.22 -14.47
C VAL A 164 5.48 17.66 -14.18
N SER A 165 5.83 18.17 -13.00
CA SER A 165 5.56 19.56 -12.60
C SER A 165 6.17 20.57 -13.58
N LEU A 166 7.42 20.34 -13.98
CA LEU A 166 8.12 21.23 -14.92
C LEU A 166 7.47 21.21 -16.30
N GLY A 167 7.12 20.02 -16.82
CA GLY A 167 6.46 19.89 -18.12
C GLY A 167 5.11 20.58 -18.14
N VAL A 168 4.27 20.35 -17.13
CA VAL A 168 2.95 21.01 -17.01
C VAL A 168 3.11 22.53 -16.93
N ALA A 169 4.04 23.02 -16.10
CA ALA A 169 4.27 24.45 -15.96
C ALA A 169 4.79 25.08 -17.26
N ALA A 170 5.74 24.44 -17.94
CA ALA A 170 6.30 24.92 -19.21
C ALA A 170 5.24 24.95 -20.31
N SER A 171 4.52 23.83 -20.52
CA SER A 171 3.47 23.72 -21.53
C SER A 171 2.33 24.70 -21.28
N PHE A 172 1.88 24.85 -20.03
CA PHE A 172 0.80 25.77 -19.69
C PHE A 172 1.23 27.24 -19.83
N SER A 173 2.43 27.58 -19.37
CA SER A 173 2.95 28.96 -19.48
C SER A 173 3.17 29.38 -20.93
N TRP A 174 3.76 28.49 -21.75
CA TRP A 174 3.91 28.75 -23.18
C TRP A 174 2.56 28.88 -23.87
N SER A 175 1.61 27.99 -23.57
CA SER A 175 0.27 28.04 -24.16
C SER A 175 -0.47 29.32 -23.78
N SER A 176 -0.31 29.79 -22.54
CA SER A 176 -0.84 31.09 -22.11
C SER A 176 -0.19 32.22 -22.89
N TYR A 177 1.14 32.22 -23.03
CA TYR A 177 1.83 33.22 -23.85
C TYR A 177 1.32 33.21 -25.31
N ALA A 178 1.21 32.03 -25.92
CA ALA A 178 0.72 31.87 -27.30
C ALA A 178 -0.72 32.40 -27.47
N LEU A 179 -1.61 32.13 -26.51
CA LEU A 179 -3.02 32.56 -26.55
C LEU A 179 -3.18 34.08 -26.45
N PHE A 180 -2.45 34.72 -25.53
CA PHE A 180 -2.64 36.13 -25.21
C PHE A 180 -1.76 37.06 -26.04
N LEU A 181 -0.56 36.63 -26.42
CA LEU A 181 0.47 37.47 -27.04
C LEU A 181 1.01 36.91 -28.36
N GLY A 182 0.82 35.63 -28.64
CA GLY A 182 1.41 34.92 -29.80
C GLY A 182 0.47 34.72 -30.99
N GLY A 183 -0.65 35.44 -31.06
CA GLY A 183 -1.63 35.34 -32.17
C GLY A 183 -2.46 34.05 -32.18
N ALA A 184 -2.19 33.10 -31.29
CA ALA A 184 -2.94 31.83 -31.22
C ALA A 184 -4.34 32.00 -30.61
N GLY A 185 -4.64 33.17 -30.04
CA GLY A 185 -5.95 33.55 -29.54
C GLY A 185 -6.95 33.95 -30.65
N ASP A 186 -6.48 34.17 -31.88
CA ASP A 186 -7.30 34.69 -32.96
C ASP A 186 -8.46 33.75 -33.33
N PRO A 187 -9.70 34.28 -33.48
CA PRO A 187 -10.86 33.46 -33.82
C PRO A 187 -10.67 32.74 -35.16
N GLY A 188 -10.87 31.41 -35.16
CA GLY A 188 -10.74 30.59 -36.37
C GLY A 188 -9.36 29.95 -36.56
N MET A 189 -8.43 30.16 -35.63
CA MET A 189 -7.18 29.40 -35.57
C MET A 189 -7.48 27.90 -35.53
N ARG A 190 -6.82 27.13 -36.39
CA ARG A 190 -6.89 25.67 -36.43
C ARG A 190 -5.50 25.09 -36.30
N MET A 191 -5.38 24.04 -35.51
CA MET A 191 -4.17 23.21 -35.47
C MET A 191 -4.43 21.93 -36.24
N SER A 192 -3.65 21.71 -37.29
CA SER A 192 -3.60 20.43 -38.01
C SER A 192 -2.58 19.52 -37.33
N PHE A 193 -2.95 18.25 -37.16
CA PHE A 193 -2.00 17.21 -36.75
C PHE A 193 -1.17 16.79 -37.97
N GLY A 194 0.08 17.25 -38.02
CA GLY A 194 1.06 16.87 -39.04
C GLY A 194 2.18 16.04 -38.43
N LEU A 195 2.54 14.92 -39.08
CA LEU A 195 3.71 14.12 -38.68
C LEU A 195 5.04 14.83 -39.00
N MET A 196 5.00 15.79 -39.94
CA MET A 196 6.13 16.65 -40.30
C MET A 196 5.86 18.08 -39.81
N PRO A 197 6.87 18.75 -39.21
CA PRO A 197 6.77 20.17 -38.89
C PRO A 197 6.60 20.96 -40.19
N MET A 198 5.43 21.55 -40.41
CA MET A 198 5.25 22.56 -41.44
C MET A 198 5.60 23.92 -40.83
N ALA A 199 6.31 24.76 -41.58
CA ALA A 199 6.58 26.12 -41.16
C ALA A 199 5.23 26.83 -40.94
N SER A 200 4.91 27.12 -39.67
CA SER A 200 3.66 27.79 -39.29
C SER A 200 3.71 29.25 -39.70
N ASP A 201 2.60 29.76 -40.25
CA ASP A 201 2.36 31.15 -40.66
C ASP A 201 2.40 32.16 -39.49
N GLY A 202 3.51 32.26 -38.76
CA GLY A 202 3.74 33.25 -37.69
C GLY A 202 2.93 33.07 -36.40
N VAL A 203 1.94 32.18 -36.37
CA VAL A 203 1.11 31.90 -35.17
C VAL A 203 1.79 30.89 -34.23
N ALA A 204 1.86 31.24 -32.94
CA ALA A 204 2.48 30.38 -31.94
C ALA A 204 1.66 29.11 -31.67
N HIS A 205 2.30 27.95 -31.65
CA HIS A 205 1.65 26.68 -31.31
C HIS A 205 1.27 26.61 -29.82
N ILE A 206 0.11 26.01 -29.55
CA ILE A 206 -0.44 25.79 -28.22
C ILE A 206 -0.16 24.34 -27.81
N TYR A 207 0.26 24.11 -26.57
CA TYR A 207 0.60 22.79 -26.03
C TYR A 207 -0.28 22.41 -24.82
N LEU A 208 -1.58 22.71 -24.90
CA LEU A 208 -2.51 22.45 -23.80
C LEU A 208 -2.76 20.95 -23.60
N GLU A 209 -2.66 20.15 -24.66
CA GLU A 209 -2.74 18.69 -24.60
C GLU A 209 -1.62 18.08 -23.75
N ALA A 210 -0.41 18.63 -23.80
CA ALA A 210 0.68 18.21 -22.94
C ALA A 210 0.43 18.60 -21.48
N ALA A 211 -0.11 19.81 -21.25
CA ALA A 211 -0.40 20.32 -19.91
C ALA A 211 -1.47 19.49 -19.17
N VAL A 212 -2.42 18.88 -19.89
CA VAL A 212 -3.49 18.06 -19.29
C VAL A 212 -3.25 16.55 -19.40
N GLY A 213 -2.61 16.10 -20.49
CA GLY A 213 -2.36 14.68 -20.76
C GLY A 213 -1.33 14.08 -19.81
N VAL A 214 -0.23 14.80 -19.53
CA VAL A 214 0.82 14.30 -18.63
C VAL A 214 0.26 14.06 -17.21
N PRO A 215 -0.43 15.01 -16.55
CA PRO A 215 -1.08 14.74 -15.27
C PRO A 215 -2.06 13.56 -15.36
N LEU A 216 -2.93 13.53 -16.36
CA LEU A 216 -3.94 12.48 -16.51
C LEU A 216 -3.32 11.09 -16.51
N PHE A 217 -2.32 10.84 -17.37
CA PHE A 217 -1.68 9.53 -17.48
C PHE A 217 -0.91 9.16 -16.22
N VAL A 218 -0.25 10.12 -15.56
CA VAL A 218 0.49 9.85 -14.32
C VAL A 218 -0.46 9.53 -13.16
N LEU A 219 -1.56 10.28 -13.00
CA LEU A 219 -2.60 9.98 -12.01
C LEU A 219 -3.23 8.62 -12.28
N ALA A 220 -3.56 8.31 -13.54
CA ALA A 220 -4.13 7.03 -13.92
C ALA A 220 -3.16 5.87 -13.63
N GLY A 221 -1.88 6.02 -13.99
CA GLY A 221 -0.85 5.02 -13.71
C GLY A 221 -0.69 4.74 -12.21
N ARG A 222 -0.61 5.78 -11.38
CA ARG A 222 -0.55 5.64 -9.91
C ARG A 222 -1.79 4.96 -9.35
N TYR A 223 -2.97 5.30 -9.86
CA TYR A 223 -4.22 4.67 -9.44
C TYR A 223 -4.24 3.17 -9.77
N LEU A 224 -3.82 2.80 -10.98
CA LEU A 224 -3.72 1.40 -11.42
C LEU A 224 -2.68 0.64 -10.60
N GLU A 225 -1.51 1.22 -10.33
CA GLU A 225 -0.47 0.63 -9.49
C GLU A 225 -1.01 0.36 -8.07
N ALA A 226 -1.66 1.35 -7.46
CA ALA A 226 -2.25 1.20 -6.14
C ALA A 226 -3.35 0.13 -6.12
N ARG A 227 -4.18 0.05 -7.16
CA ARG A 227 -5.22 -0.98 -7.31
C ARG A 227 -4.62 -2.37 -7.43
N ALA A 228 -3.57 -2.55 -8.23
CA ALA A 228 -2.89 -3.83 -8.39
C ALA A 228 -2.29 -4.34 -7.07
N ARG A 229 -1.59 -3.46 -6.33
CA ARG A 229 -0.96 -3.81 -5.03
C ARG A 229 -1.98 -4.19 -3.95
N ARG A 230 -3.17 -3.58 -3.96
CA ARG A 230 -4.24 -3.88 -2.98
C ARG A 230 -4.81 -5.28 -3.12
N GLY A 231 -4.94 -5.80 -4.35
CA GLY A 231 -5.46 -7.14 -4.60
C GLY A 231 -4.63 -8.21 -3.90
N THR A 232 -3.30 -8.12 -4.01
CA THR A 232 -2.36 -9.05 -3.39
C THR A 232 -2.31 -8.91 -1.87
N GLY A 233 -2.34 -7.67 -1.36
CA GLY A 233 -2.30 -7.40 0.08
C GLY A 233 -3.58 -7.75 0.84
N ALA A 234 -4.74 -7.75 0.17
CA ALA A 234 -6.01 -8.16 0.77
C ALA A 234 -6.06 -9.68 1.01
N ALA A 235 -5.59 -10.48 0.05
CA ALA A 235 -5.55 -11.94 0.14
C ALA A 235 -4.62 -12.43 1.26
N LEU A 236 -3.43 -11.82 1.39
CA LEU A 236 -2.51 -12.13 2.50
C LEU A 236 -3.09 -11.72 3.86
N ARG A 237 -3.77 -10.57 3.95
CA ARG A 237 -4.42 -10.13 5.19
C ARG A 237 -5.65 -10.96 5.55
N SER A 238 -6.40 -11.49 4.59
CA SER A 238 -7.51 -12.40 4.88
C SER A 238 -7.02 -13.73 5.43
N LEU A 239 -5.88 -14.24 4.94
CA LEU A 239 -5.24 -15.43 5.50
C LEU A 239 -4.71 -15.17 6.92
N ALA A 240 -4.05 -14.03 7.15
CA ALA A 240 -3.57 -13.65 8.48
C ALA A 240 -4.71 -13.42 9.50
N ARG A 241 -5.91 -13.00 9.05
CA ARG A 241 -7.08 -12.84 9.91
C ARG A 241 -7.72 -14.15 10.34
N LEU A 242 -7.41 -15.27 9.67
CA LEU A 242 -7.89 -16.60 10.05
C LEU A 242 -7.14 -17.15 11.28
N ALA A 243 -5.91 -16.69 11.54
CA ALA A 243 -5.14 -17.09 12.72
C ALA A 243 -5.82 -16.60 14.02
N ALA A 244 -5.89 -17.49 15.03
CA ALA A 244 -6.35 -17.12 16.36
C ALA A 244 -5.31 -16.23 17.05
N LYS A 245 -5.76 -15.26 17.85
CA LYS A 245 -4.87 -14.33 18.57
C LYS A 245 -4.64 -14.73 20.02
N GLU A 246 -5.63 -15.39 20.62
CA GLU A 246 -5.64 -15.83 22.00
C GLU A 246 -6.03 -17.30 22.03
N VAL A 247 -5.51 -18.03 23.02
CA VAL A 247 -5.81 -19.44 23.23
C VAL A 247 -6.02 -19.70 24.72
N ALA A 248 -6.96 -20.59 25.05
CA ALA A 248 -7.19 -21.02 26.42
C ALA A 248 -6.25 -22.19 26.76
N VAL A 249 -5.19 -21.96 27.51
CA VAL A 249 -4.29 -23.01 28.00
C VAL A 249 -4.84 -23.62 29.28
N ARG A 250 -4.89 -24.95 29.34
CA ARG A 250 -5.26 -25.75 30.51
C ARG A 250 -3.98 -26.13 31.25
N ASP A 251 -3.87 -25.68 32.49
CA ASP A 251 -2.78 -26.03 33.40
C ASP A 251 -3.35 -26.78 34.62
N ALA A 252 -2.48 -27.26 35.53
CA ALA A 252 -2.92 -27.96 36.75
C ALA A 252 -3.86 -27.12 37.65
N ALA A 253 -3.81 -25.79 37.54
CA ALA A 253 -4.60 -24.84 38.32
C ALA A 253 -5.91 -24.37 37.63
N GLY A 254 -6.18 -24.75 36.38
CA GLY A 254 -7.37 -24.33 35.64
C GLY A 254 -7.12 -23.89 34.19
N GLU A 255 -8.11 -23.24 33.58
CA GLU A 255 -8.01 -22.63 32.24
C GLU A 255 -7.57 -21.17 32.35
N ARG A 256 -6.59 -20.77 31.55
CA ARG A 256 -6.17 -19.37 31.39
C ARG A 256 -6.10 -18.98 29.92
N LEU A 257 -6.57 -17.77 29.61
CA LEU A 257 -6.38 -17.18 28.27
C LEU A 257 -4.98 -16.58 28.19
N VAL A 258 -4.23 -16.97 27.16
CA VAL A 258 -2.90 -16.41 26.86
C VAL A 258 -2.84 -15.98 25.38
N PRO A 259 -2.05 -14.94 25.05
CA PRO A 259 -1.73 -14.63 23.66
C PRO A 259 -1.09 -15.83 22.96
N ILE A 260 -1.38 -16.03 21.68
CA ILE A 260 -0.82 -17.15 20.89
C ILE A 260 0.71 -17.15 20.88
N GLU A 261 1.34 -15.98 21.01
CA GLU A 261 2.79 -15.79 21.07
C GLU A 261 3.42 -16.39 22.34
N GLU A 262 2.64 -16.56 23.40
CA GLU A 262 3.08 -17.14 24.67
C GLU A 262 2.85 -18.66 24.76
N LEU A 263 2.16 -19.24 23.78
CA LEU A 263 1.88 -20.67 23.74
C LEU A 263 3.16 -21.46 23.43
N ARG A 264 3.50 -22.42 24.31
CA ARG A 264 4.71 -23.25 24.18
C ARG A 264 4.40 -24.67 23.76
N VAL A 265 5.39 -25.31 23.13
CA VAL A 265 5.37 -26.73 22.78
C VAL A 265 5.18 -27.58 24.04
N GLY A 266 4.30 -28.58 23.97
CA GLY A 266 3.93 -29.43 25.11
C GLY A 266 2.84 -28.87 26.02
N GLN A 267 2.37 -27.63 25.82
CA GLN A 267 1.21 -27.11 26.54
C GLN A 267 -0.09 -27.66 25.95
N ILE A 268 -1.06 -27.84 26.85
CA ILE A 268 -2.39 -28.30 26.53
C ILE A 268 -3.31 -27.09 26.42
N PHE A 269 -3.96 -26.91 25.28
CA PHE A 269 -4.94 -25.85 25.09
C PHE A 269 -6.31 -26.39 24.71
N VAL A 270 -7.32 -25.60 25.05
CA VAL A 270 -8.73 -25.92 24.88
C VAL A 270 -9.28 -25.15 23.68
N VAL A 271 -10.04 -25.84 22.83
CA VAL A 271 -10.80 -25.23 21.74
C VAL A 271 -12.28 -25.55 21.94
N ARG A 272 -13.13 -24.52 22.00
CA ARG A 272 -14.58 -24.70 22.13
C ARG A 272 -15.24 -24.82 20.75
N PRO A 273 -16.46 -25.39 20.66
CA PRO A 273 -17.19 -25.46 19.40
C PRO A 273 -17.40 -24.06 18.79
N GLY A 274 -16.94 -23.86 17.56
CA GLY A 274 -16.99 -22.56 16.87
C GLY A 274 -15.75 -21.67 17.07
N GLU A 275 -14.84 -22.04 17.98
CA GLU A 275 -13.54 -21.38 18.10
C GLU A 275 -12.57 -21.88 17.04
N ARG A 276 -11.61 -21.02 16.68
CA ARG A 276 -10.57 -21.35 15.71
C ARG A 276 -9.42 -22.05 16.42
N VAL A 277 -8.91 -23.11 15.80
CA VAL A 277 -7.71 -23.80 16.28
C VAL A 277 -6.52 -22.84 16.14
N ALA A 278 -5.82 -22.59 17.23
CA ALA A 278 -4.75 -21.60 17.27
C ALA A 278 -3.47 -22.06 16.56
N THR A 279 -3.08 -23.31 16.73
CA THR A 279 -1.86 -23.89 16.17
C THR A 279 -2.01 -25.39 15.92
N ASP A 280 -1.04 -25.99 15.24
CA ASP A 280 -0.97 -27.43 15.01
C ASP A 280 -0.70 -28.19 16.32
N GLY A 281 -1.39 -29.32 16.51
CA GLY A 281 -1.26 -30.12 17.72
C GLY A 281 -1.97 -31.47 17.62
N VAL A 282 -1.76 -32.30 18.64
CA VAL A 282 -2.38 -33.63 18.76
C VAL A 282 -3.56 -33.54 19.72
N VAL A 283 -4.72 -34.06 19.31
CA VAL A 283 -5.91 -34.10 20.17
C VAL A 283 -5.74 -35.18 21.24
N THR A 284 -5.83 -34.79 22.52
CA THR A 284 -5.63 -35.67 23.68
C THR A 284 -6.92 -35.95 24.47
N GLY A 285 -8.03 -35.27 24.16
CA GLY A 285 -9.33 -35.42 24.84
C GLY A 285 -10.56 -35.38 23.91
N ALA A 286 -11.71 -35.83 24.44
CA ALA A 286 -12.95 -36.22 23.74
C ALA A 286 -13.26 -35.58 22.37
N VAL A 287 -13.48 -36.45 21.37
CA VAL A 287 -13.71 -36.11 19.96
C VAL A 287 -15.19 -36.35 19.59
N ARG A 288 -15.87 -35.34 19.04
CA ARG A 288 -16.97 -35.56 18.07
C ARG A 288 -16.76 -34.77 16.77
N ARG A 289 -16.14 -35.47 15.81
CA ARG A 289 -16.20 -35.32 14.34
C ARG A 289 -16.37 -33.89 13.78
N TRP A 290 -15.25 -33.24 13.43
CA TRP A 290 -15.23 -31.98 12.64
C TRP A 290 -14.32 -32.01 11.39
N ILE A 291 -13.61 -33.11 11.14
CA ILE A 291 -12.76 -33.27 9.94
C ILE A 291 -13.64 -33.60 8.73
N SER A 292 -14.37 -32.63 8.21
CA SER A 292 -14.96 -32.71 6.86
C SER A 292 -14.76 -31.42 6.04
N ARG A 293 -14.20 -30.36 6.63
CA ARG A 293 -14.04 -29.06 5.96
C ARG A 293 -12.65 -28.78 5.39
N TRP A 294 -11.66 -29.64 5.65
CA TRP A 294 -10.24 -29.37 5.33
C TRP A 294 -9.48 -30.50 4.58
N SER A 295 -10.11 -31.64 4.29
CA SER A 295 -9.48 -32.72 3.51
C SER A 295 -10.43 -33.19 2.40
N PRO A 296 -10.08 -33.03 1.11
CA PRO A 296 -10.91 -33.53 0.01
C PRO A 296 -10.92 -35.06 -0.10
N GLU A 297 -10.02 -35.78 0.58
CA GLU A 297 -9.72 -37.19 0.24
C GLU A 297 -10.32 -38.26 1.15
N ARG A 298 -11.03 -37.93 2.23
CA ARG A 298 -11.52 -38.96 3.19
C ARG A 298 -12.98 -38.81 3.64
N ALA A 299 -13.87 -38.49 2.71
CA ALA A 299 -15.31 -38.54 2.95
C ALA A 299 -15.90 -39.91 2.57
N SER A 300 -15.79 -40.90 3.44
CA SER A 300 -16.75 -42.02 3.46
C SER A 300 -17.32 -42.18 4.88
N PRO A 301 -18.66 -42.17 5.05
CA PRO A 301 -19.26 -42.40 6.36
C PRO A 301 -19.50 -43.91 6.57
N SER A 302 -18.83 -44.50 7.56
CA SER A 302 -19.22 -45.80 8.09
C SER A 302 -20.58 -45.71 8.83
N ARG A 303 -21.36 -46.78 8.69
CA ARG A 303 -22.83 -46.82 8.83
C ARG A 303 -23.35 -47.17 10.24
N SER A 304 -22.61 -46.95 11.32
CA SER A 304 -23.01 -47.46 12.65
C SER A 304 -23.67 -46.46 13.61
N ASP A 305 -23.50 -45.14 13.46
CA ASP A 305 -23.85 -44.24 14.57
C ASP A 305 -25.17 -43.51 14.34
N ARG A 306 -26.26 -44.28 14.37
CA ARG A 306 -27.62 -43.76 14.55
C ARG A 306 -28.17 -44.26 15.90
N ALA A 307 -27.80 -43.62 17.00
CA ALA A 307 -28.54 -43.75 18.26
C ALA A 307 -28.26 -42.61 19.26
N ASN A 308 -29.37 -42.04 19.74
CA ASN A 308 -29.60 -41.31 20.99
C ASN A 308 -29.39 -39.77 21.05
N PRO A 309 -30.46 -38.98 21.20
CA PRO A 309 -30.43 -37.54 21.48
C PRO A 309 -30.79 -37.25 22.95
N SER A 310 -29.88 -37.47 23.90
CA SER A 310 -30.06 -36.93 25.27
C SER A 310 -28.78 -37.04 26.11
N SER A 311 -27.91 -36.03 26.05
CA SER A 311 -26.99 -35.68 27.15
C SER A 311 -26.29 -34.36 26.83
N ALA A 312 -26.29 -33.46 27.81
CA ALA A 312 -25.72 -32.13 27.80
C ALA A 312 -24.33 -32.04 27.14
N VAL A 313 -24.10 -30.97 26.36
CA VAL A 313 -22.81 -30.71 25.72
C VAL A 313 -22.11 -29.55 26.42
N PRO A 314 -21.00 -29.83 27.13
CA PRO A 314 -19.82 -28.99 27.05
C PRO A 314 -18.73 -29.85 26.40
N SER A 315 -18.73 -29.95 25.07
CA SER A 315 -17.68 -30.67 24.35
C SER A 315 -16.46 -29.76 24.24
N MET A 316 -15.58 -29.89 25.23
CA MET A 316 -14.29 -29.22 25.32
C MET A 316 -13.25 -30.05 24.58
N TRP A 317 -12.57 -29.47 23.59
CA TRP A 317 -11.51 -30.17 22.85
C TRP A 317 -10.17 -29.80 23.46
N VAL A 318 -9.34 -30.80 23.69
CA VAL A 318 -8.04 -30.64 24.34
C VAL A 318 -6.96 -31.06 23.35
N ALA A 319 -6.08 -30.13 22.97
CA ALA A 319 -4.98 -30.39 22.06
C ALA A 319 -3.64 -30.06 22.72
N CYS A 320 -2.62 -30.87 22.44
CA CYS A 320 -1.25 -30.67 22.89
C CYS A 320 -0.39 -30.18 21.72
N CYS A 321 0.39 -29.11 21.93
CA CYS A 321 1.33 -28.61 20.92
C CYS A 321 2.41 -29.66 20.62
N TRP A 322 2.60 -29.97 19.33
CA TRP A 322 3.50 -31.03 18.84
C TRP A 322 4.97 -30.79 19.20
N SER A 323 5.66 -31.85 19.65
CA SER A 323 7.04 -31.84 20.15
C SER A 323 8.13 -32.18 19.12
N GLY A 324 7.84 -32.08 17.83
CA GLY A 324 8.82 -32.37 16.79
C GLY A 324 9.75 -31.18 16.48
N PRO A 325 10.95 -31.43 15.93
CA PRO A 325 11.83 -30.36 15.47
C PRO A 325 11.14 -29.54 14.37
N PRO A 326 11.42 -28.23 14.28
CA PRO A 326 10.79 -27.37 13.28
C PRO A 326 11.05 -27.94 11.87
N PRO A 327 10.08 -27.89 10.95
CA PRO A 327 10.29 -28.33 9.58
C PRO A 327 11.32 -27.42 8.92
N SER A 328 12.59 -27.83 8.95
CA SER A 328 13.61 -27.26 8.09
C SER A 328 13.17 -27.50 6.65
N ALA A 329 13.16 -26.42 5.85
CA ALA A 329 12.89 -26.47 4.43
C ALA A 329 13.80 -27.51 3.74
N ARG A 330 13.27 -28.71 3.52
CA ARG A 330 13.85 -29.68 2.59
C ARG A 330 12.71 -30.42 1.89
N THR A 331 12.75 -30.28 0.57
CA THR A 331 11.95 -30.91 -0.48
C THR A 331 11.46 -32.32 -0.14
N PRO A 332 10.22 -32.70 -0.49
CA PRO A 332 9.73 -34.05 -0.27
C PRO A 332 10.34 -34.98 -1.33
N ASN A 333 11.35 -35.75 -0.93
CA ASN A 333 11.77 -36.93 -1.67
C ASN A 333 11.11 -38.14 -0.97
N TRP A 334 10.05 -38.67 -1.56
CA TRP A 334 9.37 -39.87 -1.08
C TRP A 334 10.13 -41.10 -1.55
N PRO A 335 10.66 -41.97 -0.68
CA PRO A 335 11.02 -43.32 -1.07
C PRO A 335 9.72 -44.15 -1.03
N VAL A 336 9.27 -44.56 -2.21
CA VAL A 336 8.33 -45.67 -2.36
C VAL A 336 9.11 -46.94 -2.05
N SER A 337 8.67 -47.72 -1.06
CA SER A 337 8.97 -49.13 -0.99
C SER A 337 7.67 -49.94 -0.84
N PRO A 338 7.60 -51.13 -1.46
CA PRO A 338 6.34 -51.83 -1.72
C PRO A 338 6.08 -52.90 -0.64
N GLY A 339 4.81 -53.25 -0.46
CA GLY A 339 4.47 -54.56 0.13
C GLY A 339 3.14 -54.61 0.84
N TRP A 340 2.27 -55.44 0.25
CA TRP A 340 1.02 -56.05 0.76
C TRP A 340 -0.25 -55.21 0.64
#